data_AF-A0A2H0MWM7-F1
#
_entry.id   AF-A0A2H0MWM7-F1
#
_cell.length_a   1.000
_cell.length_b   1.000
_cell.length_c   1.000
_cell.angle_alpha   90.00
_cell.angle_beta   90.00
_cell.angle_gamma   90.00
#
_symmetry.space_group_name_H-M   'P 1'
#
loop_
_entity.id
_entity.type
_entity.pdbx_description
1 polymer ?
#
loop_
_entity_poly.entity_id
_entity_poly.type
_entity_poly.pdbx_seq_one_letter_code
_entity_poly.pdbx_strand_id
1 'polypeptide(L)'
;MSRFTESQGEVIIDNETGLFWHKKDSRQLTGKWLHLEKARKFAEEQNKAGFGGYDDWRIPTLDEVKTIYGKEFSNRDFGNNEIFIPDTFEKGCADSTWTDTVNGERAMMFSLVKGRSSWINKFGEGPFAVRLVRGTPSTEES
;
A
#
# COMPACT_ATOMS: atom_id res chain seq x y z
N MET A 1 -19.54 -3.58 -12.52
CA MET A 1 -18.50 -4.41 -11.88
C MET A 1 -17.92 -3.62 -10.72
N SER A 2 -17.55 -4.29 -9.61
CA SER A 2 -16.81 -3.60 -8.54
C SER A 2 -15.41 -3.28 -9.05
N ARG A 3 -14.91 -2.07 -8.79
CA ARG A 3 -13.54 -1.69 -9.15
C ARG A 3 -12.53 -2.57 -8.43
N PHE A 4 -12.68 -2.70 -7.12
CA PHE A 4 -11.82 -3.53 -6.27
C PHE A 4 -12.51 -4.85 -5.98
N THR A 5 -11.81 -5.96 -6.23
CA THR A 5 -12.31 -7.31 -5.97
C THR A 5 -11.27 -8.14 -5.25
N GLU A 6 -11.66 -8.83 -4.19
CA GLU A 6 -10.77 -9.76 -3.48
C GLU A 6 -10.65 -11.08 -4.25
N SER A 7 -9.42 -11.52 -4.45
CA SER A 7 -9.06 -12.84 -4.95
C SER A 7 -8.76 -13.81 -3.80
N GLN A 8 -8.70 -15.10 -4.10
CA GLN A 8 -8.16 -16.09 -3.18
C GLN A 8 -6.70 -15.71 -2.81
N GLY A 9 -6.35 -15.83 -1.52
CA GLY A 9 -5.00 -15.52 -1.05
C GLY A 9 -4.77 -14.09 -0.54
N GLU A 10 -5.83 -13.38 -0.12
CA GLU A 10 -5.73 -12.05 0.52
C GLU A 10 -5.12 -10.98 -0.41
N VAL A 11 -5.43 -11.07 -1.71
CA VAL A 11 -5.02 -10.13 -2.75
C VAL A 11 -6.23 -9.36 -3.25
N ILE A 12 -6.09 -8.04 -3.39
CA ILE A 12 -7.09 -7.15 -3.98
C ILE A 12 -6.71 -6.85 -5.43
N ILE A 13 -7.62 -7.11 -6.35
CA ILE A 13 -7.50 -6.79 -7.77
C ILE A 13 -8.15 -5.42 -7.99
N ASP A 14 -7.41 -4.46 -8.54
CA ASP A 14 -7.93 -3.19 -9.05
C ASP A 14 -8.22 -3.33 -10.56
N ASN A 15 -9.49 -3.56 -10.91
CA ASN A 15 -9.92 -3.82 -12.28
C ASN A 15 -9.83 -2.59 -13.20
N GLU A 16 -9.64 -1.39 -12.64
CA GLU A 16 -9.46 -0.15 -13.43
C GLU A 16 -8.00 0.02 -13.84
N THR A 17 -7.05 -0.26 -12.94
CA THR A 17 -5.61 -0.05 -13.20
C THR A 17 -4.88 -1.32 -13.64
N GLY A 18 -5.50 -2.50 -13.47
CA GLY A 18 -4.85 -3.79 -13.67
C GLY A 18 -3.83 -4.15 -12.57
N LEU A 19 -3.74 -3.34 -11.51
CA LEU A 19 -2.83 -3.58 -10.39
C LEU A 19 -3.42 -4.56 -9.39
N PHE A 20 -2.52 -5.24 -8.67
CA PHE A 20 -2.88 -6.12 -7.57
C PHE A 20 -2.21 -5.59 -6.30
N TRP A 21 -2.95 -5.66 -5.20
CA TRP A 21 -2.54 -5.08 -3.94
C TRP A 21 -2.65 -6.12 -2.83
N HIS A 22 -1.75 -6.05 -1.84
CA HIS A 22 -1.98 -6.75 -0.60
C HIS A 22 -3.27 -6.23 0.07
N LYS A 23 -4.14 -7.13 0.54
CA LYS A 23 -5.32 -6.75 1.35
C LYS A 23 -4.92 -6.12 2.68
N LYS A 24 -3.87 -6.64 3.31
CA LYS A 24 -3.28 -6.19 4.58
C LYS A 24 -1.98 -5.44 4.34
N ASP A 25 -1.73 -4.37 5.09
CA ASP A 25 -0.43 -3.71 5.07
C ASP A 25 0.63 -4.47 5.88
N SER A 26 1.87 -4.01 5.82
CA SER A 26 2.98 -4.61 6.54
C SER A 26 2.80 -4.60 8.06
N ARG A 27 2.09 -3.61 8.63
CA ARG A 27 1.87 -3.53 10.08
C ARG A 27 0.86 -4.58 10.54
N GLN A 28 -0.20 -4.81 9.77
CA GLN A 28 -1.19 -5.86 10.02
C GLN A 28 -0.56 -7.25 9.92
N LEU A 29 0.36 -7.46 8.97
CA LEU A 29 1.01 -8.75 8.75
C LEU A 29 2.13 -9.05 9.75
N THR A 30 2.90 -8.04 10.15
CA THR A 30 4.10 -8.24 11.01
C THR A 30 3.90 -7.84 12.46
N GLY A 31 2.83 -7.09 12.77
CA GLY A 31 2.63 -6.44 14.07
C GLY A 31 3.60 -5.29 14.36
N LYS A 32 4.42 -4.87 13.38
CA LYS A 32 5.50 -3.89 13.55
C LYS A 32 5.35 -2.72 12.57
N TRP A 33 5.77 -1.55 13.01
CA TRP A 33 5.96 -0.39 12.14
C TRP A 33 7.30 -0.49 11.43
N LEU A 34 7.31 -0.20 10.13
CA LEU A 34 8.47 -0.36 9.27
C LEU A 34 8.83 0.99 8.65
N HIS A 35 10.07 1.43 8.82
CA HIS A 35 10.66 2.45 7.96
C HIS A 35 10.92 1.88 6.55
N LEU A 36 11.20 2.72 5.57
CA LEU A 36 11.24 2.31 4.15
C LEU A 36 12.20 1.15 3.87
N GLU A 37 13.43 1.18 4.39
CA GLU A 37 14.38 0.08 4.12
C GLU A 37 13.94 -1.26 4.72
N LYS A 38 13.20 -1.26 5.83
CA LYS A 38 12.57 -2.49 6.36
C LYS A 38 11.36 -2.90 5.51
N ALA A 39 10.61 -1.95 4.98
CA ALA A 39 9.51 -2.21 4.04
C ALA A 39 10.01 -2.84 2.72
N ARG A 40 11.21 -2.48 2.25
CA ARG A 40 11.85 -3.13 1.08
C ARG A 40 12.19 -4.59 1.37
N LYS A 41 12.82 -4.87 2.51
CA LYS A 41 13.08 -6.24 2.96
C LYS A 41 11.80 -7.06 3.11
N PHE A 42 10.75 -6.44 3.65
CA PHE A 42 9.43 -7.06 3.74
C PHE A 42 8.91 -7.48 2.35
N ALA A 43 9.04 -6.63 1.32
CA ALA A 43 8.66 -7.00 -0.05
C ALA A 43 9.46 -8.22 -0.57
N GLU A 44 10.78 -8.23 -0.36
CA GLU A 44 11.62 -9.39 -0.72
C GLU A 44 11.19 -10.67 0.01
N GLU A 45 10.79 -10.58 1.28
CA GLU A 45 10.29 -11.71 2.07
C GLU A 45 8.95 -12.21 1.54
N GLN A 46 8.01 -11.33 1.18
CA GLN A 46 6.72 -11.72 0.59
C GLN A 46 6.92 -12.42 -0.77
N ASN A 47 7.87 -11.95 -1.57
CA ASN A 47 8.21 -12.57 -2.85
C ASN A 47 8.79 -13.97 -2.67
N LYS A 48 9.73 -14.14 -1.74
CA LYS A 48 10.29 -15.46 -1.42
C LYS A 48 9.25 -16.42 -0.87
N ALA A 49 8.25 -15.91 -0.15
CA ALA A 49 7.15 -16.71 0.39
C ALA A 49 6.09 -17.07 -0.66
N GLY A 50 6.12 -16.47 -1.85
CA GLY A 50 5.08 -16.67 -2.87
C GLY A 50 3.71 -16.17 -2.41
N PHE A 51 3.65 -15.03 -1.69
CA PHE A 51 2.40 -14.50 -1.17
C PHE A 51 1.37 -14.31 -2.30
N GLY A 52 0.17 -14.86 -2.12
CA GLY A 52 -0.88 -14.84 -3.14
C GLY A 52 -0.53 -15.63 -4.42
N GLY A 53 0.52 -16.46 -4.39
CA GLY A 53 1.04 -17.16 -5.57
C GLY A 53 1.96 -16.31 -6.46
N TYR A 54 2.47 -15.18 -5.98
CA TYR A 54 3.27 -14.23 -6.75
C TYR A 54 4.62 -13.90 -6.08
N ASP A 55 5.59 -13.45 -6.89
CA ASP A 55 6.98 -13.19 -6.48
C ASP A 55 7.53 -11.82 -6.96
N ASP A 56 6.66 -10.93 -7.43
CA ASP A 56 6.95 -9.61 -8.01
C ASP A 56 6.33 -8.44 -7.22
N TRP A 57 6.05 -8.63 -5.93
CA TRP A 57 5.58 -7.58 -5.02
C TRP A 57 6.64 -6.50 -4.82
N ARG A 58 6.19 -5.25 -4.83
CA ARG A 58 7.03 -4.05 -4.67
C ARG A 58 6.33 -2.98 -3.84
N ILE A 59 7.13 -2.01 -3.40
CA ILE A 59 6.61 -0.77 -2.83
C ILE A 59 5.92 0.02 -3.97
N PRO A 60 4.74 0.59 -3.73
CA PRO A 60 4.01 1.33 -4.77
C PRO A 60 4.66 2.67 -5.06
N THR A 61 4.44 3.17 -6.28
CA THR A 61 4.72 4.57 -6.61
C THR A 61 3.71 5.50 -5.96
N LEU A 62 4.04 6.79 -5.89
CA LEU A 62 3.09 7.79 -5.40
C LEU A 62 1.80 7.83 -6.23
N ASP A 63 1.90 7.71 -7.55
CA ASP A 63 0.73 7.80 -8.42
C ASP A 63 -0.17 6.57 -8.30
N GLU A 64 0.41 5.38 -8.10
CA GLU A 64 -0.36 4.17 -7.78
C GLU A 64 -1.09 4.28 -6.44
N VAL A 65 -0.45 4.83 -5.40
CA VAL A 65 -1.15 5.02 -4.10
C VAL A 65 -2.32 5.99 -4.24
N LYS A 66 -2.21 7.02 -5.10
CA LYS A 66 -3.31 7.94 -5.35
C LYS A 66 -4.51 7.25 -6.00
N THR A 67 -4.32 6.17 -6.77
CA THR A 67 -5.46 5.48 -7.40
C THR A 67 -6.34 4.78 -6.39
N ILE A 68 -5.79 4.32 -5.26
CA ILE A 68 -6.54 3.66 -4.18
C ILE A 68 -7.05 4.64 -3.10
N TYR A 69 -6.83 5.94 -3.29
CA TYR A 69 -7.31 6.99 -2.40
C TYR A 69 -8.45 7.79 -3.06
N GLY A 70 -9.54 7.99 -2.34
CA GLY A 70 -10.70 8.73 -2.81
C GLY A 70 -11.68 9.04 -1.69
N LYS A 71 -12.19 10.29 -1.63
CA LYS A 71 -13.10 10.73 -0.57
C LYS A 71 -14.45 10.02 -0.57
N GLU A 72 -14.78 9.36 -1.68
CA GLU A 72 -15.91 8.47 -1.85
C GLU A 72 -15.75 7.15 -1.08
N PHE A 73 -14.51 6.76 -0.76
CA PHE A 73 -14.24 5.57 0.02
C PHE A 73 -14.25 5.88 1.53
N SER A 74 -14.59 4.87 2.34
CA SER A 74 -14.51 4.94 3.79
C SER A 74 -14.02 3.63 4.36
N ASN A 75 -12.94 3.70 5.14
CA ASN A 75 -12.36 2.59 5.89
C ASN A 75 -11.83 3.13 7.24
N ARG A 76 -11.31 2.26 8.11
CA ARG A 76 -10.82 2.62 9.45
C ARG A 76 -9.39 2.13 9.65
N ASP A 77 -8.51 3.03 10.10
CA ASP A 77 -7.12 2.71 10.44
C ASP A 77 -7.00 1.99 11.80
N PHE A 78 -5.76 1.70 12.22
CA PHE A 78 -5.44 1.08 13.50
C PHE A 78 -5.93 1.88 14.71
N GLY A 79 -5.94 3.21 14.61
CA GLY A 79 -6.45 4.13 15.64
C GLY A 79 -7.96 4.35 15.57
N ASN A 80 -8.67 3.62 14.69
CA ASN A 80 -10.09 3.80 14.39
C ASN A 80 -10.46 5.19 13.83
N ASN A 81 -9.50 5.88 13.21
CA ASN A 81 -9.76 7.08 12.43
C ASN A 81 -10.26 6.72 11.04
N GLU A 82 -11.02 7.64 10.43
CA GLU A 82 -11.44 7.50 9.04
C GLU A 82 -10.27 7.67 8.08
N ILE A 83 -10.16 6.72 7.16
CA ILE A 83 -9.26 6.78 6.01
C ILE A 83 -10.06 6.55 4.73
N PHE A 84 -9.56 7.11 3.64
CA PHE A 84 -10.30 7.24 2.39
C PHE A 84 -9.76 6.26 1.34
N ILE A 85 -9.79 4.98 1.67
CA ILE A 85 -9.44 3.86 0.78
C ILE A 85 -10.60 2.86 0.75
N PRO A 86 -10.74 2.02 -0.29
CA PRO A 86 -11.81 1.04 -0.39
C PRO A 86 -11.95 0.15 0.85
N ASP A 87 -13.19 -0.20 1.19
CA ASP A 87 -13.53 -1.07 2.34
C ASP A 87 -13.17 -2.55 2.10
N THR A 88 -12.88 -2.92 0.85
CA THR A 88 -12.32 -4.23 0.47
C THR A 88 -10.93 -4.46 1.05
N PHE A 89 -10.20 -3.39 1.39
CA PHE A 89 -8.95 -3.49 2.11
C PHE A 89 -9.18 -3.74 3.60
N GLU A 90 -8.30 -4.52 4.23
CA GLU A 90 -8.48 -4.91 5.64
C GLU A 90 -8.45 -3.69 6.58
N LYS A 91 -9.44 -3.62 7.48
CA LYS A 91 -9.53 -2.58 8.51
C LYS A 91 -8.37 -2.67 9.50
N GLY A 92 -8.01 -1.56 10.12
CA GLY A 92 -6.91 -1.54 11.10
C GLY A 92 -5.52 -1.49 10.48
N CYS A 93 -5.42 -1.06 9.22
CA CYS A 93 -4.16 -0.70 8.57
C CYS A 93 -3.61 0.63 9.14
N ALA A 94 -2.40 0.98 8.76
CA ALA A 94 -1.81 2.27 9.04
C ALA A 94 -2.61 3.42 8.40
N ASP A 95 -2.50 4.60 8.98
CA ASP A 95 -3.09 5.84 8.46
C ASP A 95 -2.32 6.41 7.24
N SER A 96 -1.25 5.72 6.85
CA SER A 96 -0.28 6.11 5.85
C SER A 96 0.41 4.92 5.20
N THR A 97 0.94 5.11 4.00
CA THR A 97 1.76 4.10 3.32
C THR A 97 3.02 4.70 2.72
N TRP A 98 4.12 3.95 2.76
CA TRP A 98 5.32 4.27 2.01
C TRP A 98 5.09 4.21 0.50
N THR A 99 5.89 5.00 -0.21
CA THR A 99 6.06 4.93 -1.66
C THR A 99 7.52 4.66 -2.00
N ASP A 100 7.79 4.24 -3.23
CA ASP A 100 9.15 4.01 -3.76
C ASP A 100 9.87 5.31 -4.13
N THR A 101 9.20 6.47 -4.01
CA THR A 101 9.72 7.78 -4.38
C THR A 101 10.70 8.28 -3.32
N VAL A 102 12.00 8.21 -3.64
CA VAL A 102 13.12 8.52 -2.73
C VAL A 102 13.94 9.70 -3.24
N ASN A 103 14.36 10.57 -2.31
CA ASN A 103 15.31 11.66 -2.55
C ASN A 103 16.35 11.68 -1.42
N GLY A 104 17.54 11.11 -1.70
CA GLY A 104 18.62 10.97 -0.72
C GLY A 104 18.23 10.08 0.46
N GLU A 105 18.21 10.67 1.66
CA GLU A 105 17.78 10.00 2.89
C GLU A 105 16.27 10.12 3.16
N ARG A 106 15.52 10.80 2.30
CA ARG A 106 14.08 10.98 2.46
C ARG A 106 13.31 10.13 1.46
N ALA A 107 12.12 9.72 1.87
CA ALA A 107 11.15 9.02 1.05
C ALA A 107 9.77 9.65 1.21
N MET A 108 8.95 9.59 0.17
CA MET A 108 7.57 10.02 0.26
C MET A 108 6.73 8.97 0.97
N MET A 109 6.03 9.41 2.00
CA MET A 109 4.90 8.72 2.60
C MET A 109 3.63 9.44 2.17
N PHE A 110 2.55 8.69 1.93
CA PHE A 110 1.23 9.23 1.60
C PHE A 110 0.24 8.99 2.73
N SER A 111 -0.45 10.03 3.19
CA SER A 111 -1.47 9.95 4.23
C SER A 111 -2.82 9.54 3.64
N LEU A 112 -3.36 8.43 4.14
CA LEU A 112 -4.68 7.90 3.76
C LEU A 112 -5.83 8.63 4.46
N VAL A 113 -5.52 9.43 5.49
CA VAL A 113 -6.46 10.36 6.13
C VAL A 113 -6.56 11.66 5.32
N LYS A 114 -5.43 12.23 4.91
CA LYS A 114 -5.38 13.60 4.36
C LYS A 114 -5.27 13.67 2.83
N GLY A 115 -4.91 12.58 2.16
CA GLY A 115 -4.68 12.57 0.72
C GLY A 115 -3.45 13.38 0.30
N ARG A 116 -2.44 13.47 1.17
CA ARG A 116 -1.23 14.30 0.94
C ARG A 116 0.02 13.49 1.19
N SER A 117 1.06 13.75 0.40
CA SER A 117 2.39 13.18 0.61
C SER A 117 3.25 14.06 1.53
N SER A 118 4.24 13.44 2.18
CA SER A 118 5.23 14.11 3.02
C SER A 118 6.58 13.42 2.88
N TRP A 119 7.65 14.21 2.88
CA TRP A 119 9.02 13.70 2.86
C TRP A 119 9.46 13.33 4.28
N ILE A 120 9.68 12.04 4.50
CA ILE A 120 10.09 11.48 5.80
C ILE A 120 11.48 10.85 5.65
N ASN A 121 12.28 10.87 6.70
CA ASN A 121 13.55 10.13 6.69
C ASN A 121 13.27 8.63 6.49
N LYS A 122 13.91 8.01 5.49
CA LYS A 122 13.70 6.59 5.11
C LYS A 122 14.17 5.58 6.16
N PHE A 123 14.96 6.05 7.13
CA PHE A 123 15.37 5.33 8.34
C PHE A 123 14.64 5.82 9.60
N GLY A 124 13.74 6.80 9.47
CA GLY A 124 13.01 7.37 10.58
C GLY A 124 12.05 6.36 11.20
N GLU A 125 12.09 6.25 12.53
CA GLU A 125 11.11 5.48 13.27
C GLU A 125 9.81 6.29 13.43
N GLY A 126 8.68 5.60 13.33
CA GLY A 126 7.36 6.21 13.40
C GLY A 126 6.28 5.20 13.01
N PRO A 127 5.00 5.57 13.11
CA PRO A 127 3.89 4.68 12.80
C PRO A 127 3.69 4.53 11.28
N PHE A 128 4.70 4.01 10.59
CA PHE A 128 4.71 3.85 9.14
C PHE A 128 4.59 2.38 8.74
N ALA A 129 3.87 2.13 7.65
CA ALA A 129 3.71 0.82 7.04
C ALA A 129 3.81 0.94 5.51
N VAL A 130 3.80 -0.21 4.83
CA VAL A 130 3.66 -0.27 3.38
C VAL A 130 2.55 -1.23 3.01
N ARG A 131 1.73 -0.86 2.02
CA ARG A 131 0.90 -1.81 1.28
C ARG A 131 1.56 -2.12 -0.05
N LEU A 132 1.96 -3.38 -0.23
CA LEU A 132 2.65 -3.78 -1.45
C LEU A 132 1.68 -3.84 -2.63
N VAL A 133 2.22 -3.56 -3.80
CA VAL A 133 1.56 -3.62 -5.10
C VAL A 133 2.38 -4.50 -6.03
N ARG A 134 1.73 -5.05 -7.06
CA ARG A 134 2.39 -5.73 -8.18
C ARG A 134 1.66 -5.43 -9.50
N GLY A 135 2.32 -5.82 -10.59
CA GLY A 135 1.85 -5.55 -11.96
C GLY A 135 2.30 -4.20 -12.49
N THR A 136 1.94 -3.92 -13.73
CA THR A 136 2.12 -2.64 -14.40
C THR A 136 0.75 -2.01 -14.61
N PRO A 137 0.57 -0.71 -14.29
CA PRO A 137 -0.67 -0.04 -14.60
C PRO A 137 -0.97 -0.18 -16.09
N SER A 138 -2.20 -0.52 -16.45
CA SER A 138 -2.63 -0.49 -17.84
C SER A 138 -2.49 0.95 -18.34
N THR A 139 -1.51 1.19 -19.22
CA THR A 139 -1.50 2.40 -20.03
C THR A 139 -2.70 2.29 -20.95
N GLU A 140 -3.70 3.15 -20.79
CA GLU A 140 -4.68 3.37 -21.84
C GLU A 140 -3.92 3.85 -23.09
N GLU A 141 -3.59 2.93 -23.99
CA GLU A 141 -3.48 3.28 -25.40
C GLU A 141 -4.92 3.52 -25.87
N SER A 142 -5.29 4.79 -25.96
CA SER A 142 -6.48 5.27 -26.68
C SER A 142 -6.04 6.13 -27.86
#